data_AF-A0A7J3WG30-F1
#
_entry.id   AF-A0A7J3WG30-F1
#
_cell.length_a   1.000
_cell.length_b   1.000
_cell.length_c   1.000
_cell.angle_alpha   90.00
_cell.angle_beta   90.00
_cell.angle_gamma   90.00
#
_symmetry.space_group_name_H-M   'P 1'
#
loop_
_entity.id
_entity.type
_entity.pdbx_description
1 polymer ?
#
loop_
_entity_poly.entity_id
_entity_poly.type
_entity_poly.pdbx_seq_one_letter_code
_entity_poly.pdbx_strand_id
1 'polypeptide(L)'
;MMYAATSVERLLLHDRYVRVFALEVLSLFLLLSTVIILVLKDLHLSLITLAPAMVTVPAWLLWEQKRKSRVLKIFKVSKVVNSSMPLADYRVPINMLVLDAKLTMVEALHGSQTIRYLDYEERSLGEQVLLVIDGSGRVLAAESLSRPPSLKLLMKIR
;
A
#
# COMPACT_ATOMS: atom_id res chain seq x y z
N MET A 1 13.32 -4.28 -8.22
CA MET A 1 13.04 -2.96 -7.61
C MET A 1 12.68 -3.17 -6.15
N MET A 2 13.31 -2.42 -5.24
CA MET A 2 12.80 -2.27 -3.87
C MET A 2 11.73 -1.18 -3.88
N TYR A 3 10.61 -1.41 -3.22
CA TYR A 3 9.59 -0.40 -3.01
C TYR A 3 9.86 0.32 -1.69
N ALA A 4 9.57 1.62 -1.63
CA ALA A 4 9.63 2.37 -0.39
C ALA A 4 8.43 2.01 0.49
N ALA A 5 8.70 1.78 1.77
CA ALA A 5 7.71 1.53 2.80
C ALA A 5 6.86 2.79 2.99
N THR A 6 5.56 2.58 3.20
CA THR A 6 4.62 3.65 3.56
C THR A 6 4.43 3.70 5.09
N SER A 7 3.73 4.70 5.62
CA SER A 7 3.28 4.62 7.01
C SER A 7 2.17 3.57 7.15
N VAL A 8 2.07 2.95 8.33
CA VAL A 8 1.08 1.91 8.63
C VAL A 8 -0.35 2.44 8.52
N GLU A 9 -0.56 3.72 8.87
CA GLU A 9 -1.84 4.41 8.67
C GLU A 9 -2.19 4.55 7.18
N ARG A 10 -1.26 4.97 6.32
CA ARG A 10 -1.50 5.10 4.87
C ARG A 10 -1.84 3.75 4.24
N LEU A 11 -1.15 2.68 4.65
CA LEU A 11 -1.46 1.32 4.18
C LEU A 11 -2.88 0.88 4.57
N LEU A 12 -3.31 1.17 5.80
CA LEU A 12 -4.66 0.85 6.29
C LEU A 12 -5.76 1.72 5.65
N LEU A 13 -5.48 2.99 5.36
CA LEU A 13 -6.37 3.85 4.60
C LEU A 13 -6.51 3.34 3.16
N HIS A 14 -5.41 3.03 2.48
CA HIS A 14 -5.43 2.43 1.14
C HIS A 14 -6.24 1.13 1.11
N ASP A 15 -6.00 0.23 2.07
CA ASP A 15 -6.76 -1.01 2.23
C ASP A 15 -8.27 -0.78 2.40
N ARG A 16 -8.66 0.28 3.12
CA ARG A 16 -10.08 0.67 3.26
C ARG A 16 -10.64 1.19 1.93
N TYR A 17 -9.90 2.08 1.25
CA TYR A 17 -10.34 2.64 -0.03
C TYR A 17 -10.50 1.56 -1.10
N VAL A 18 -9.58 0.59 -1.22
CA VAL A 18 -9.70 -0.52 -2.18
C VAL A 18 -10.94 -1.39 -1.89
N ARG A 19 -11.22 -1.68 -0.61
CA ARG A 19 -12.43 -2.44 -0.22
C ARG A 19 -13.73 -1.67 -0.47
N VAL A 20 -13.76 -0.35 -0.25
CA VAL A 20 -14.93 0.50 -0.55
C VAL A 20 -15.14 0.62 -2.06
N PHE A 21 -14.09 0.94 -2.81
CA PHE A 21 -14.13 1.06 -4.27
C PHE A 21 -14.60 -0.24 -4.95
N ALA A 22 -14.13 -1.40 -4.49
CA ALA A 22 -14.62 -2.68 -5.00
C ALA A 22 -16.12 -2.88 -4.76
N LEU A 23 -16.64 -2.51 -3.58
CA LEU A 23 -18.08 -2.57 -3.27
C LEU A 23 -18.89 -1.57 -4.10
N GLU A 24 -18.39 -0.36 -4.31
CA GLU A 24 -19.01 0.66 -5.15
C GLU A 24 -19.11 0.19 -6.60
N VAL A 25 -18.02 -0.31 -7.19
CA VAL A 25 -18.01 -0.84 -8.56
C VAL A 25 -18.96 -2.03 -8.68
N LEU A 26 -18.91 -3.01 -7.76
CA LEU A 26 -19.79 -4.18 -7.83
C LEU A 26 -21.27 -3.79 -7.72
N SER A 27 -21.63 -2.94 -6.75
CA SER A 27 -23.02 -2.52 -6.55
C SER A 27 -23.54 -1.64 -7.69
N LEU A 28 -22.78 -0.64 -8.13
CA LEU A 28 -23.19 0.29 -9.17
C LEU A 28 -23.40 -0.40 -10.52
N PHE A 29 -22.48 -1.26 -10.95
CA PHE A 29 -22.60 -1.94 -12.25
C PHE A 29 -23.67 -3.06 -12.23
N LEU A 30 -23.89 -3.75 -11.11
CA LEU A 30 -25.03 -4.67 -10.94
C LEU A 30 -26.39 -3.92 -10.97
N LEU A 31 -26.48 -2.78 -10.28
CA LEU A 31 -27.71 -1.96 -10.29
C LEU A 31 -27.98 -1.36 -11.68
N LEU A 32 -26.95 -0.88 -12.38
CA LEU A 32 -27.09 -0.37 -13.74
C LEU A 32 -27.58 -1.46 -14.72
N SER A 33 -26.99 -2.66 -14.64
CA SER A 33 -27.40 -3.83 -15.42
C SER A 33 -28.86 -4.24 -15.18
N THR A 34 -29.33 -4.25 -13.93
CA THR A 34 -30.74 -4.58 -13.63
C THR A 34 -31.71 -3.50 -14.12
N VAL A 35 -31.37 -2.21 -13.98
CA VAL A 35 -32.17 -1.11 -14.54
C VAL A 35 -32.27 -1.21 -16.07
N ILE A 36 -31.18 -1.53 -16.77
CA ILE A 36 -31.18 -1.71 -18.24
C ILE A 36 -32.12 -2.85 -18.66
N ILE A 37 -32.06 -4.00 -17.98
CA ILE A 37 -32.96 -5.13 -18.27
C ILE A 37 -34.43 -4.76 -18.04
N LEU A 38 -34.74 -4.10 -16.93
CA LEU A 38 -36.12 -3.78 -16.55
C LEU A 38 -36.74 -2.68 -17.41
N VAL A 39 -35.97 -1.63 -17.74
CA VAL A 39 -36.48 -0.44 -18.42
C VAL A 39 -36.32 -0.54 -19.94
N LEU A 40 -35.11 -0.90 -20.42
CA LEU A 40 -34.78 -0.90 -21.85
C LEU A 40 -35.00 -2.27 -22.51
N LYS A 41 -35.09 -3.35 -21.71
CA LYS A 41 -35.16 -4.75 -22.18
C LYS A 41 -33.99 -5.17 -23.07
N ASP A 42 -32.88 -4.44 -23.01
CA ASP A 42 -31.67 -4.71 -23.79
C ASP A 42 -30.72 -5.62 -23.00
N LEU A 43 -30.67 -6.89 -23.41
CA LEU A 43 -29.77 -7.89 -22.82
C LEU A 43 -28.30 -7.61 -23.16
N HIS A 44 -28.01 -7.07 -24.35
CA HIS A 44 -26.64 -6.86 -24.83
C HIS A 44 -25.98 -5.71 -24.08
N LEU A 45 -26.68 -4.57 -23.95
CA LEU A 45 -26.20 -3.44 -23.17
C LEU A 45 -26.00 -3.81 -21.70
N SER A 46 -26.92 -4.61 -21.13
CA SER A 46 -26.81 -5.12 -19.76
C SER A 46 -25.55 -5.98 -19.56
N LEU A 47 -25.29 -6.94 -20.47
CA LEU A 47 -24.09 -7.77 -20.46
C LEU A 47 -22.80 -6.94 -20.51
N ILE A 48 -22.76 -5.88 -21.34
CA ILE A 48 -21.61 -4.97 -21.41
C ILE A 48 -21.41 -4.25 -20.06
N THR A 49 -22.48 -3.77 -19.42
CA THR A 49 -22.37 -3.10 -18.11
C THR A 49 -21.92 -4.02 -16.97
N LEU A 50 -22.01 -5.34 -17.09
CA LEU A 50 -21.49 -6.28 -16.10
C LEU A 50 -19.97 -6.52 -16.21
N ALA A 51 -19.34 -6.18 -17.34
CA ALA A 51 -17.92 -6.46 -17.55
C ALA A 51 -16.97 -5.87 -16.47
N PRO A 52 -17.16 -4.63 -15.96
CA PRO A 52 -16.35 -4.10 -14.86
C PRO A 52 -16.50 -4.91 -13.56
N ALA A 53 -17.70 -5.39 -13.25
CA ALA A 53 -17.94 -6.24 -12.08
C ALA A 53 -17.23 -7.59 -12.23
N MET A 54 -17.31 -8.22 -13.42
CA MET A 54 -16.63 -9.49 -13.73
C MET A 54 -15.10 -9.42 -13.62
N VAL A 55 -14.49 -8.26 -13.92
CA VAL A 55 -13.05 -8.02 -13.70
C VAL A 55 -12.73 -7.71 -12.22
N THR A 56 -13.63 -6.99 -11.54
CA THR A 56 -13.41 -6.52 -10.16
C THR A 56 -13.45 -7.65 -9.14
N VAL A 57 -14.36 -8.62 -9.27
CA VAL A 57 -14.43 -9.77 -8.34
C VAL A 57 -13.10 -10.53 -8.22
N PRO A 58 -12.51 -11.09 -9.30
CA PRO A 58 -11.26 -11.84 -9.19
C PRO A 58 -10.07 -10.96 -8.77
N ALA A 59 -10.01 -9.70 -9.23
CA ALA A 59 -8.98 -8.76 -8.81
C ALA A 59 -9.04 -8.48 -7.29
N TRP A 60 -10.24 -8.26 -6.76
CA TRP A 60 -10.47 -8.05 -5.33
C TRP A 60 -10.16 -9.30 -4.50
N LEU A 61 -10.54 -10.49 -4.96
CA LEU A 61 -10.23 -11.75 -4.27
C LEU A 61 -8.70 -11.99 -4.19
N LEU A 62 -7.97 -11.81 -5.29
CA LEU A 62 -6.51 -11.91 -5.31
C LEU A 62 -5.84 -10.86 -4.42
N TRP A 63 -6.41 -9.65 -4.37
CA TRP A 63 -5.92 -8.57 -3.50
C TRP A 63 -6.20 -8.87 -2.02
N GLU A 64 -7.38 -9.38 -1.65
CA GLU A 64 -7.77 -9.71 -0.28
C GLU A 64 -7.06 -10.99 0.23
N GLN A 65 -6.68 -11.91 -0.66
CA GLN A 65 -5.79 -13.03 -0.32
C GLN A 65 -4.37 -12.52 0.01
N LYS A 66 -3.82 -11.61 -0.80
CA LYS A 66 -2.58 -10.86 -0.46
C LYS A 66 -2.77 -9.97 0.78
N ARG A 67 -4.02 -9.53 1.03
CA ARG A 67 -4.58 -8.98 2.27
C ARG A 67 -4.07 -9.74 3.50
N LYS A 68 -4.57 -10.97 3.58
CA LYS A 68 -4.50 -11.87 4.73
C LYS A 68 -3.15 -12.55 4.92
N SER A 69 -2.28 -12.59 3.90
CA SER A 69 -0.92 -13.11 4.03
C SER A 69 0.09 -12.10 4.59
N ARG A 70 -0.34 -10.85 4.87
CA ARG A 70 0.52 -9.86 5.52
C ARG A 70 0.76 -10.21 6.98
N VAL A 71 1.99 -9.97 7.45
CA VAL A 71 2.42 -10.21 8.83
C VAL A 71 3.02 -8.93 9.40
N LEU A 72 2.67 -8.64 10.65
CA LEU A 72 3.15 -7.49 11.40
C LEU A 72 4.18 -7.97 12.44
N LYS A 73 5.39 -7.40 12.40
CA LYS A 73 6.54 -7.80 13.24
C LYS A 73 7.40 -6.59 13.60
N ILE A 74 8.04 -6.65 14.77
CA ILE A 74 8.96 -5.62 15.26
C ILE A 74 10.39 -6.02 14.88
N PHE A 75 11.10 -5.15 14.18
CA PHE A 75 12.51 -5.33 13.82
C PHE A 75 13.38 -4.27 14.51
N LYS A 76 14.66 -4.59 14.73
CA LYS A 76 15.67 -3.63 15.17
C LYS A 76 16.52 -3.20 13.98
N VAL A 77 16.64 -1.89 13.75
CA VAL A 77 17.47 -1.32 12.69
C VAL A 77 18.95 -1.65 12.96
N SER A 78 19.62 -2.29 12.01
CA SER A 78 21.04 -2.69 12.10
C SER A 78 21.95 -1.82 11.25
N LYS A 79 21.47 -1.33 10.09
CA LYS A 79 22.18 -0.40 9.21
C LYS A 79 21.21 0.59 8.59
N VAL A 80 21.73 1.79 8.35
CA VAL A 80 21.02 2.90 7.70
C VAL A 80 21.96 3.49 6.66
N VAL A 81 21.48 3.67 5.43
CA VAL A 81 22.20 4.35 4.35
C VAL A 81 21.26 5.37 3.74
N ASN A 82 21.55 6.65 3.96
CA ASN A 82 20.76 7.75 3.41
C ASN A 82 21.20 8.02 1.97
N SER A 83 20.24 8.13 1.05
CA SER A 83 20.44 8.68 -0.28
C SER A 83 19.52 9.87 -0.50
N SER A 84 20.02 10.91 -1.18
CA SER A 84 19.18 11.91 -1.82
C SER A 84 19.04 11.54 -3.30
N MET A 85 17.81 11.56 -3.80
CA MET A 85 17.52 11.48 -5.22
C MET A 85 16.98 12.84 -5.67
N PRO A 86 17.71 13.58 -6.53
CA PRO A 86 17.21 14.86 -7.03
C PRO A 86 15.96 14.60 -7.88
N LEU A 87 14.85 15.26 -7.54
CA LEU A 87 13.60 15.19 -8.31
C LEU A 87 13.61 16.18 -9.49
N ALA A 88 14.61 17.05 -9.57
CA ALA A 88 14.78 17.98 -10.67
C ALA A 88 15.36 17.28 -11.91
N ASP A 89 14.62 17.35 -13.02
CA ASP A 89 15.19 17.12 -14.35
C ASP A 89 16.23 18.21 -14.65
N TYR A 90 17.34 17.87 -15.33
CA TYR A 90 18.53 18.73 -15.53
C TYR A 90 18.29 19.97 -16.42
N ARG A 91 17.02 20.32 -16.68
CA ARG A 91 16.57 21.37 -17.61
C ARG A 91 15.76 22.48 -16.95
N VAL A 92 15.60 22.48 -15.63
CA VAL A 92 14.88 23.52 -14.89
C VAL A 92 15.82 24.71 -14.58
N PRO A 93 15.40 25.98 -14.82
CA PRO A 93 16.25 27.14 -14.59
C PRO A 93 16.62 27.35 -13.12
N ILE A 94 17.78 28.00 -12.92
CA ILE A 94 18.62 28.08 -11.71
C ILE A 94 17.91 28.59 -10.42
N ASN A 95 16.69 29.13 -10.51
CA ASN A 95 15.95 29.72 -9.38
C ASN A 95 14.84 28.84 -8.78
N MET A 96 14.66 27.59 -9.21
CA MET A 96 13.75 26.66 -8.51
C MET A 96 14.49 25.90 -7.41
N LEU A 97 13.87 25.83 -6.22
CA LEU A 97 14.28 24.96 -5.12
C LEU A 97 14.42 23.52 -5.64
N VAL A 98 15.62 22.96 -5.55
CA VAL A 98 15.85 21.54 -5.85
C VAL A 98 15.11 20.73 -4.77
N LEU A 99 13.99 20.12 -5.13
CA LEU A 99 13.36 19.12 -4.28
C LEU A 99 14.19 17.83 -4.35
N ASP A 100 14.97 17.57 -3.32
CA ASP A 100 15.60 16.27 -3.11
C ASP A 100 14.62 15.33 -2.40
N ALA A 101 14.30 14.19 -3.04
CA ALA A 101 13.69 13.08 -2.33
C ALA A 101 14.76 12.40 -1.47
N LYS A 102 14.71 12.64 -0.15
CA LYS A 102 15.43 11.81 0.80
C LYS A 102 14.81 10.41 0.83
N LEU A 103 15.65 9.40 0.65
CA LEU A 103 15.32 7.98 0.74
C LEU A 103 16.32 7.32 1.68
N THR A 104 15.80 6.62 2.68
CA THR A 104 16.61 5.91 3.67
C THR A 104 16.60 4.43 3.32
N MET A 105 17.74 3.86 2.91
CA MET A 105 17.86 2.40 2.83
C MET A 105 18.14 1.82 4.21
N VAL A 106 17.23 0.98 4.69
CA VAL A 106 17.26 0.42 6.03
C VAL A 106 17.49 -1.10 5.96
N GLU A 107 18.46 -1.59 6.73
CA GLU A 107 18.60 -3.01 7.06
C GLU A 107 18.10 -3.21 8.49
N ALA A 108 17.17 -4.16 8.68
CA ALA A 108 16.52 -4.41 9.96
C ALA A 108 16.52 -5.91 10.30
N LEU A 109 16.72 -6.24 11.57
CA LEU A 109 16.90 -7.59 12.10
C LEU A 109 15.76 -8.00 13.04
N HIS A 110 15.29 -9.24 12.91
CA HIS A 110 14.38 -9.89 13.86
C HIS A 110 14.78 -11.36 14.02
N GLY A 111 15.41 -11.70 15.15
CA GLY A 111 16.03 -13.01 15.33
C GLY A 111 17.10 -13.26 14.26
N SER A 112 16.99 -14.36 13.52
CA SER A 112 17.84 -14.69 12.37
C SER A 112 17.40 -14.05 11.05
N GLN A 113 16.28 -13.33 11.01
CA GLN A 113 15.73 -12.75 9.78
C GLN A 113 16.25 -11.32 9.55
N THR A 114 16.94 -11.10 8.43
CA THR A 114 17.36 -9.78 7.93
C THR A 114 16.45 -9.32 6.81
N ILE A 115 15.95 -8.08 6.89
CA ILE A 115 15.12 -7.46 5.85
C ILE A 115 15.76 -6.14 5.41
N ARG A 116 15.68 -5.84 4.11
CA ARG A 116 16.09 -4.57 3.52
C ARG A 116 14.90 -3.89 2.87
N TYR A 117 14.72 -2.61 3.16
CA TYR A 117 13.67 -1.79 2.56
C TYR A 117 14.17 -0.35 2.36
N LEU A 118 13.45 0.41 1.53
CA LEU A 118 13.59 1.86 1.44
C LEU A 118 12.51 2.49 2.33
N ASP A 119 12.83 3.58 3.01
CA ASP A 119 11.92 4.38 3.82
C ASP A 119 12.00 5.85 3.37
N TYR A 120 10.93 6.61 3.58
CA TYR A 120 10.93 8.06 3.38
C TYR A 120 11.29 8.83 4.65
N GLU A 121 11.21 8.18 5.81
CA GLU A 121 11.66 8.74 7.08
C GLU A 121 13.15 8.45 7.32
N GLU A 122 13.85 9.38 7.97
CA GLU A 122 15.19 9.11 8.50
C GLU A 122 15.06 8.15 9.69
N ARG A 123 15.81 7.05 9.67
CA ARG A 123 15.83 6.03 10.74
C ARG A 123 17.15 6.08 11.49
N SER A 124 17.12 5.69 12.76
CA SER A 124 18.29 5.65 13.63
C SER A 124 18.80 4.22 13.87
N LEU A 125 20.12 4.06 14.03
CA LEU A 125 20.72 2.74 14.24
C LEU A 125 20.32 2.22 15.63
N GLY A 126 19.79 1.00 15.68
CA GLY A 126 19.28 0.38 16.90
C GLY A 126 17.82 0.69 17.22
N GLU A 127 17.16 1.54 16.43
CA GLU A 127 15.72 1.84 16.53
C GLU A 127 14.88 0.57 16.41
N GLN A 128 13.79 0.48 17.16
CA GLN A 128 12.79 -0.55 16.96
C GLN A 128 11.69 -0.02 16.02
N VAL A 129 11.50 -0.70 14.91
CA VAL A 129 10.55 -0.31 13.85
C VAL A 129 9.55 -1.44 13.65
N LEU A 130 8.28 -1.08 13.60
CA LEU A 130 7.19 -1.97 13.28
C LEU A 130 7.06 -2.09 11.76
N LEU A 131 7.25 -3.29 11.23
CA LEU A 131 7.14 -3.58 9.80
C LEU A 131 5.88 -4.38 9.50
N VAL A 132 5.13 -3.94 8.48
CA VAL A 132 4.10 -4.74 7.81
C VAL A 132 4.72 -5.35 6.57
N ILE A 133 4.79 -6.68 6.53
CA ILE A 133 5.48 -7.46 5.52
C ILE A 133 4.45 -8.31 4.77
N ASP A 134 4.54 -8.42 3.45
CA ASP A 134 3.67 -9.31 2.67
C ASP A 134 4.13 -10.77 2.71
N GLY A 135 3.28 -11.69 2.21
CA GLY A 135 3.61 -13.12 2.14
C GLY A 135 4.83 -13.48 1.26
N SER A 136 5.44 -12.51 0.56
CA SER A 136 6.69 -12.68 -0.19
C SER A 136 7.91 -12.06 0.49
N GLY A 137 7.76 -11.55 1.72
CA GLY A 137 8.85 -10.95 2.50
C GLY A 137 9.12 -9.47 2.18
N ARG A 138 8.27 -8.81 1.38
CA ARG A 138 8.43 -7.38 1.03
C ARG A 138 7.80 -6.49 2.09
N VAL A 139 8.50 -5.44 2.51
CA VAL A 139 7.96 -4.42 3.41
C VAL A 139 6.97 -3.54 2.65
N LEU A 140 5.76 -3.41 3.19
CA LEU A 140 4.69 -2.55 2.67
C LEU A 140 4.58 -1.24 3.48
N ALA A 141 4.78 -1.35 4.80
CA ALA A 141 4.79 -0.21 5.69
C ALA A 141 5.80 -0.38 6.83
N ALA A 142 6.30 0.75 7.31
CA ALA A 142 7.24 0.89 8.41
C ALA A 142 6.78 2.03 9.33
N GLU A 143 6.86 1.84 10.64
CA GLU A 143 6.52 2.87 11.64
C GLU A 143 7.44 2.76 12.85
N SER A 144 7.94 3.89 13.37
CA SER A 144 8.79 3.88 14.57
C SER A 144 7.99 3.50 15.81
N LEU A 145 8.53 2.63 16.68
CA LEU A 145 7.92 2.39 17.99
C LEU A 145 8.04 3.58 18.95
N SER A 146 8.86 4.59 18.61
CA SER A 146 8.87 5.89 19.32
C SER A 146 7.62 6.73 19.06
N ARG A 147 6.91 6.46 17.95
CA ARG A 147 5.66 7.09 17.53
C ARG A 147 4.66 6.01 17.11
N PRO A 148 4.22 5.15 18.05
CA PRO A 148 3.48 3.94 17.71
C PRO A 148 2.15 4.28 17.04
N PRO A 149 1.74 3.56 15.98
CA PRO A 149 0.45 3.76 15.36
C PRO A 149 -0.65 3.35 16.35
N SER A 150 -1.77 4.08 16.36
CA SER A 150 -2.80 3.89 17.39
C SER A 150 -3.28 2.43 17.49
N LEU A 151 -3.58 1.95 18.70
CA LEU A 151 -4.01 0.56 18.94
C LEU A 151 -5.22 0.15 18.08
N LYS A 152 -6.11 1.10 17.76
CA LYS A 152 -7.26 0.90 16.85
C LYS A 152 -6.85 0.58 15.39
N LEU A 153 -5.67 1.01 14.95
CA LEU A 153 -5.09 0.66 13.65
C LEU A 153 -4.43 -0.71 13.71
N LEU A 154 -3.65 -1.00 14.75
CA LEU A 154 -2.99 -2.31 14.95
C LEU A 154 -3.99 -3.47 14.97
N MET A 155 -5.14 -3.30 15.63
CA MET A 155 -6.20 -4.31 15.66
C MET A 155 -6.85 -4.59 14.29
N LYS A 156 -6.74 -3.70 13.31
CA LYS A 156 -7.30 -3.85 11.94
C LYS A 156 -6.36 -4.52 10.94
N ILE A 157 -5.17 -4.89 11.38
CA ILE A 157 -4.16 -5.60 10.57
C ILE A 157 -4.35 -7.13 10.66
N ARG A 158 -5.10 -7.62 11.67
CA ARG A 158 -5.68 -8.98 11.67
C ARG A 158 -6.94 -9.07 10.81
#